data_AF-A0A7C7HFD7-F1
#
_entry.id   AF-A0A7C7HFD7-F1
#
_cell.length_a   1.000
_cell.length_b   1.000
_cell.length_c   1.000
_cell.angle_alpha   90.00
_cell.angle_beta   90.00
_cell.angle_gamma   90.00
#
_symmetry.space_group_name_H-M   'P 1'
#
loop_
_entity.id
_entity.type
_entity.pdbx_description
1 polymer ?
#
loop_
_entity_poly.entity_id
_entity_poly.type
_entity_poly.pdbx_seq_one_letter_code
_entity_poly.pdbx_strand_id
1 'polypeptide(L)'
;MEGCGKILESSLSARKEVVDQYKKHDDDTGSSEVQIALLNNRIKKLTEHLRHNQKDHHSRYGLFKLVGKQRSLMRYLYSKDIQRYRQIIHQLDLRDTIGRRGTAYSDK
;
A
#
# COMPACT_ATOMS: atom_id res chain seq x y z
N MET A 1 11.92 32.19 -0.28
CA MET A 1 12.14 30.79 -0.69
C MET A 1 12.14 29.85 0.54
N GLU A 2 11.04 29.80 1.31
CA GLU A 2 10.96 28.95 2.54
C GLU A 2 9.98 27.76 2.43
N GLY A 3 9.32 27.59 1.27
CA GLY A 3 8.26 26.60 1.10
C GLY A 3 8.74 25.17 0.79
N CYS A 4 9.97 24.99 0.31
CA CYS A 4 10.46 23.68 -0.16
C CYS A 4 10.78 22.72 1.00
N GLY A 5 11.33 23.22 2.11
CA GLY A 5 11.75 22.40 3.25
C GLY A 5 10.59 21.74 4.01
N LYS A 6 9.49 22.48 4.24
CA LYS A 6 8.35 21.99 5.02
C LYS A 6 7.59 20.85 4.35
N ILE A 7 7.57 20.79 3.02
CA ILE A 7 6.90 19.73 2.26
C ILE A 7 7.67 18.39 2.37
N LEU A 8 9.00 18.43 2.30
CA LEU A 8 9.84 17.23 2.40
C LEU A 8 9.79 16.60 3.79
N GLU A 9 9.78 17.42 4.84
CA GLU A 9 9.79 16.98 6.24
C GLU A 9 8.49 16.26 6.65
N SER A 10 7.33 16.81 6.27
CA SER A 10 6.03 16.13 6.49
C SER A 10 5.93 14.77 5.79
N SER A 11 6.55 14.64 4.61
CA SER A 11 6.55 13.41 3.84
C SER A 11 7.42 12.31 4.47
N LEU A 12 8.48 12.69 5.19
CA LEU A 12 9.39 11.77 5.86
C LEU A 12 8.77 11.28 7.16
N SER A 13 8.13 12.17 7.94
CA SER A 13 7.39 11.80 9.15
C SER A 13 6.28 10.80 8.85
N ALA A 14 5.40 11.13 7.89
CA ALA A 14 4.28 10.26 7.53
C ALA A 14 4.72 8.90 6.95
N ARG A 15 5.93 8.81 6.37
CA ARG A 15 6.49 7.52 5.93
C ARG A 15 7.02 6.72 7.10
N LYS A 16 7.74 7.34 8.03
CA LYS A 16 8.26 6.68 9.24
C LYS A 16 7.13 6.13 10.10
N GLU A 17 6.09 6.91 10.34
CA GLU A 17 4.91 6.49 11.10
C GLU A 17 4.25 5.24 10.49
N VAL A 18 4.11 5.18 9.17
CA VAL A 18 3.58 4.00 8.49
C VAL A 18 4.54 2.81 8.63
N VAL A 19 5.86 3.01 8.51
CA VAL A 19 6.82 1.92 8.71
C VAL A 19 6.73 1.38 10.15
N ASP A 20 6.73 2.25 11.14
CA ASP A 20 6.70 1.88 12.56
C ASP A 20 5.43 1.11 12.96
N GLN A 21 4.31 1.37 12.29
CA GLN A 21 3.05 0.67 12.54
C GLN A 21 3.00 -0.75 11.96
N TYR A 22 3.72 -1.01 10.85
CA TYR A 22 3.61 -2.26 10.10
C TYR A 22 4.92 -3.08 10.07
N LYS A 23 5.99 -2.58 10.68
CA LYS A 23 7.27 -3.29 10.85
C LYS A 23 7.07 -4.54 11.70
N LYS A 24 7.77 -5.62 11.36
CA LYS A 24 7.77 -6.85 12.17
C LYS A 24 8.84 -6.88 13.25
N HIS A 25 9.93 -6.19 13.00
CA HIS A 25 11.06 -6.01 13.90
C HIS A 25 11.62 -4.60 13.67
N ASP A 26 12.46 -4.11 14.56
CA ASP A 26 12.85 -2.69 14.57
C ASP A 26 13.54 -2.21 13.29
N ASP A 27 14.28 -3.09 12.63
CA ASP A 27 14.97 -2.79 11.36
C ASP A 27 14.17 -3.18 10.09
N ASP A 28 12.88 -3.52 10.22
CA ASP A 28 12.09 -3.96 9.07
C ASP A 28 11.62 -2.78 8.20
N THR A 29 12.38 -2.51 7.14
CA THR A 29 12.02 -1.50 6.14
C THR A 29 11.44 -2.10 4.86
N GLY A 30 11.40 -3.43 4.74
CA GLY A 30 11.31 -4.14 3.47
C GLY A 30 10.25 -5.22 3.40
N SER A 31 9.59 -5.57 4.50
CA SER A 31 8.55 -6.59 4.49
C SER A 31 7.40 -6.23 3.55
N SER A 32 6.68 -7.28 3.11
CA SER A 32 5.54 -7.11 2.22
C SER A 32 4.47 -6.23 2.85
N GLU A 33 4.26 -6.31 4.16
CA GLU A 33 3.31 -5.51 4.93
C GLU A 33 3.65 -4.03 4.90
N VAL A 34 4.89 -3.67 5.26
CA VAL A 34 5.37 -2.29 5.22
C VAL A 34 5.23 -1.72 3.81
N GLN A 35 5.65 -2.47 2.79
CA GLN A 35 5.53 -2.03 1.40
C GLN A 35 4.07 -1.85 0.95
N ILE A 36 3.15 -2.76 1.34
CA ILE A 36 1.72 -2.66 1.03
C ILE A 36 1.12 -1.41 1.69
N ALA A 37 1.48 -1.12 2.94
CA ALA A 37 1.00 0.04 3.68
C ALA A 37 1.48 1.37 3.04
N LEU A 38 2.76 1.44 2.67
CA LEU A 38 3.33 2.61 1.98
C LEU A 38 2.68 2.83 0.60
N LEU A 39 2.48 1.76 -0.17
CA LEU A 39 1.77 1.83 -1.45
C LEU A 39 0.32 2.27 -1.26
N ASN A 40 -0.36 1.77 -0.23
CA ASN A 40 -1.74 2.15 0.09
C ASN A 40 -1.86 3.66 0.36
N ASN A 41 -0.96 4.20 1.20
CA ASN A 41 -0.93 5.63 1.49
C ASN A 41 -0.73 6.47 0.22
N ARG A 42 0.19 6.04 -0.66
CA ARG A 42 0.45 6.71 -1.94
C ARG A 42 -0.74 6.63 -2.89
N ILE A 43 -1.41 5.48 -2.97
CA ILE A 43 -2.63 5.27 -3.76
C ILE A 43 -3.74 6.20 -3.28
N LYS A 44 -3.99 6.30 -1.97
CA LYS A 44 -4.98 7.21 -1.39
C LYS A 44 -4.68 8.68 -1.77
N LYS A 45 -3.43 9.13 -1.61
CA LYS A 45 -3.01 10.49 -2.00
C LYS A 45 -3.19 10.78 -3.48
N LEU A 46 -2.75 9.87 -4.36
CA LEU A 46 -2.90 10.03 -5.81
C LEU A 46 -4.35 9.97 -6.26
N THR A 47 -5.17 9.16 -5.59
CA THR A 47 -6.61 9.09 -5.87
C THR A 47 -7.27 10.43 -5.59
N GLU A 48 -7.02 11.04 -4.42
CA GLU A 48 -7.54 12.37 -4.08
C GLU A 48 -7.03 13.48 -5.02
N HIS A 49 -5.75 13.42 -5.44
CA HIS A 49 -5.21 14.33 -6.43
C HIS A 49 -5.97 14.24 -7.77
N LEU A 50 -6.24 13.03 -8.25
CA LEU A 50 -6.92 12.78 -9.54
C LEU A 50 -8.41 13.12 -9.50
N ARG A 51 -9.06 13.16 -8.34
CA ARG A 51 -10.45 13.63 -8.21
C ARG A 51 -10.59 15.08 -8.67
N HIS A 52 -9.59 15.92 -8.36
CA HIS A 52 -9.52 17.32 -8.77
C HIS A 52 -8.87 17.48 -10.15
N ASN A 53 -7.97 16.57 -10.54
CA ASN A 53 -7.19 16.63 -11.79
C ASN A 53 -7.56 15.51 -12.76
N GLN A 54 -8.83 15.47 -13.18
CA GLN A 54 -9.36 14.36 -13.99
C GLN A 54 -8.70 14.22 -15.38
N LYS A 55 -8.02 15.25 -15.89
CA LYS A 55 -7.32 15.19 -17.18
C LYS A 55 -5.86 14.74 -17.07
N ASP A 56 -5.35 14.47 -15.87
CA ASP A 56 -3.98 13.97 -15.71
C ASP A 56 -3.91 12.45 -15.97
N HIS A 57 -3.70 12.09 -17.23
CA HIS A 57 -3.58 10.71 -17.68
C HIS A 57 -2.27 10.05 -17.23
N HIS A 58 -1.19 10.81 -17.08
CA HIS A 58 0.11 10.27 -16.68
C HIS A 58 0.10 9.83 -15.21
N SER A 59 -0.45 10.66 -14.32
CA SER A 59 -0.62 10.29 -12.91
C SER A 59 -1.59 9.13 -12.75
N ARG A 60 -2.66 9.05 -13.57
CA ARG A 60 -3.57 7.89 -13.58
C ARG A 60 -2.86 6.60 -13.98
N TYR A 61 -1.98 6.66 -14.99
CA TYR A 61 -1.18 5.50 -15.37
C TYR A 61 -0.21 5.08 -14.25
N GLY A 62 0.42 6.06 -13.59
CA GLY A 62 1.25 5.82 -12.40
C GLY A 62 0.46 5.16 -11.25
N LEU A 63 -0.77 5.61 -11.01
CA LEU A 63 -1.69 5.02 -10.05
C LEU A 63 -1.96 3.53 -10.37
N PHE A 64 -2.26 3.19 -11.63
CA PHE A 64 -2.49 1.80 -12.02
C PHE A 64 -1.26 0.91 -11.81
N LYS A 65 -0.06 1.42 -12.08
CA LYS A 65 1.19 0.69 -11.76
C LYS A 65 1.31 0.39 -10.27
N LEU A 66 1.00 1.36 -9.41
CA LEU A 66 1.06 1.20 -7.96
C LEU A 66 0.03 0.18 -7.46
N VAL A 67 -1.21 0.23 -7.95
CA VAL A 67 -2.26 -0.74 -7.63
C VAL A 67 -1.85 -2.15 -8.08
N GLY A 68 -1.28 -2.29 -9.27
CA GLY A 68 -0.76 -3.57 -9.77
C GLY A 68 0.34 -4.15 -8.88
N LYS A 69 1.30 -3.32 -8.46
CA LYS A 69 2.38 -3.71 -7.55
C LYS A 69 1.82 -4.13 -6.17
N GLN A 70 0.91 -3.35 -5.60
CA GLN A 70 0.26 -3.67 -4.32
C GLN A 70 -0.45 -5.03 -4.40
N ARG A 71 -1.22 -5.27 -5.47
CA ARG A 71 -1.90 -6.55 -5.68
C ARG A 71 -0.92 -7.72 -5.82
N SER A 72 0.24 -7.53 -6.46
CA SER A 72 1.26 -8.58 -6.54
C SER A 72 1.85 -8.92 -5.17
N LEU A 73 2.13 -7.91 -4.33
CA LEU A 73 2.60 -8.13 -2.96
C LEU A 73 1.55 -8.85 -2.11
N MET A 74 0.26 -8.49 -2.25
CA MET A 74 -0.84 -9.17 -1.60
C MET A 74 -0.94 -10.64 -2.00
N ARG A 75 -0.74 -10.97 -3.29
CA ARG A 75 -0.69 -12.38 -3.76
C ARG A 75 0.48 -13.14 -3.17
N TYR A 76 1.65 -12.52 -3.14
CA TYR A 76 2.82 -13.12 -2.51
C TYR A 76 2.56 -13.42 -1.03
N LEU A 77 2.03 -12.45 -0.30
CA LEU A 77 1.72 -12.61 1.13
C LEU A 77 0.67 -13.70 1.35
N TYR A 78 -0.41 -13.72 0.54
CA TYR A 78 -1.42 -14.78 0.58
C TYR A 78 -0.81 -16.18 0.42
N SER A 79 0.09 -16.35 -0.56
CA SER A 79 0.73 -17.65 -0.83
C SER A 79 1.73 -18.09 0.24
N LYS A 80 2.31 -17.14 0.98
CA LYS A 80 3.34 -17.41 1.99
C LYS A 80 2.76 -17.57 3.38
N ASP A 81 1.78 -16.74 3.73
CA ASP A 81 1.14 -16.72 5.04
C ASP A 81 -0.24 -16.04 4.94
N ILE A 82 -1.28 -16.88 4.98
CA ILE A 82 -2.67 -16.44 4.90
C ILE A 82 -3.10 -15.60 6.10
N GLN A 83 -2.53 -15.83 7.30
CA GLN A 83 -2.90 -15.08 8.50
C GLN A 83 -2.37 -13.66 8.41
N ARG A 84 -1.11 -13.49 8.00
CA ARG A 84 -0.52 -12.17 7.74
C ARG A 84 -1.26 -11.40 6.64
N TYR A 85 -1.70 -12.10 5.60
CA TYR A 85 -2.57 -11.53 4.56
C TYR A 85 -3.90 -11.02 5.12
N ARG A 86 -4.60 -11.82 5.94
CA ARG A 86 -5.88 -11.44 6.56
C ARG A 86 -5.71 -10.25 7.50
N GLN A 87 -4.66 -10.26 8.31
CA GLN A 87 -4.32 -9.17 9.23
C GLN A 87 -4.10 -7.85 8.49
N ILE A 88 -3.23 -7.83 7.47
CA ILE A 88 -2.91 -6.58 6.76
C ILE A 88 -4.11 -6.01 6.01
N ILE A 89 -4.98 -6.88 5.48
CA ILE A 89 -6.22 -6.46 4.81
C ILE A 89 -7.18 -5.80 5.79
N HIS A 90 -7.36 -6.40 6.96
CA HIS A 90 -8.22 -5.85 7.99
C HIS A 90 -7.67 -4.52 8.52
N GLN A 91 -6.37 -4.44 8.79
CA GLN A 91 -5.72 -3.22 9.28
C GLN A 91 -5.77 -2.06 8.29
N LEU A 92 -5.65 -2.33 6.99
CA LEU A 92 -5.65 -1.29 5.95
C LEU A 92 -7.02 -1.02 5.33
N ASP A 93 -8.06 -1.74 5.80
CA ASP A 93 -9.41 -1.75 5.23
C ASP A 93 -9.41 -1.98 3.71
N LEU A 94 -8.63 -2.96 3.27
CA LEU A 94 -8.52 -3.31 1.86
C LEU A 94 -9.58 -4.34 1.47
N ARG A 95 -10.04 -4.29 0.23
CA ARG A 95 -10.94 -5.33 -0.29
C ARG A 95 -10.15 -6.64 -0.48
N ASP A 96 -10.64 -7.74 0.07
CA ASP A 96 -10.14 -9.07 -0.30
C ASP A 96 -10.46 -9.33 -1.78
N THR A 97 -9.42 -9.26 -2.61
CA THR A 97 -9.51 -9.52 -4.04
C THR A 97 -8.99 -10.90 -4.42
N ILE A 98 -8.34 -11.62 -3.52
CA ILE A 98 -7.66 -12.88 -3.86
C ILE A 98 -8.55 -14.05 -3.44
N GLY A 99 -9.01 -14.08 -2.18
CA GLY A 99 -9.85 -15.15 -1.66
C GLY A 99 -11.15 -15.30 -2.45
N ARG A 100 -11.77 -14.18 -2.86
CA ARG A 100 -13.02 -14.20 -3.64
C ARG A 100 -12.90 -14.71 -5.07
N ARG A 101 -11.70 -14.78 -5.65
CA ARG A 101 -11.52 -15.24 -7.05
C ARG A 101 -11.38 -16.77 -7.17
N GLY A 102 -11.62 -17.53 -6.10
CA GLY A 102 -11.52 -18.99 -6.15
C GLY A 102 -10.11 -19.45 -6.51
N THR A 103 -9.07 -18.78 -6.01
CA THR A 103 -7.69 -19.26 -6.17
C THR A 103 -7.49 -20.47 -5.25
N ALA A 104 -7.86 -21.67 -5.72
CA ALA A 104 -7.45 -23.05 -5.38
C ALA A 104 -6.94 -23.43 -3.95
N TYR A 105 -7.14 -22.59 -2.96
CA TYR A 105 -6.58 -22.66 -1.61
C TYR A 105 -7.54 -21.94 -0.65
N SER A 106 -8.82 -22.25 -0.77
CA SER A 106 -9.85 -21.94 0.23
C SER A 106 -10.13 -23.28 0.92
N ASP A 107 -9.69 -23.33 2.17
CA ASP A 107 -10.16 -24.24 3.21
C ASP A 107 -9.77 -25.74 3.07
N LYS A 108 -8.72 -26.11 3.81
CA LYS A 108 -8.62 -27.40 4.51
C LYS A 108 -8.50 -27.12 6.00
#